data_AF-A0AAU5CX94-F1
#
_entry.id   AF-A0AAU5CX94-F1
#
_cell.length_a   1.000
_cell.length_b   1.000
_cell.length_c   1.000
_cell.angle_alpha   90.00
_cell.angle_beta   90.00
_cell.angle_gamma   90.00
#
_symmetry.space_group_name_H-M   'P 1'
#
loop_
_entity.id
_entity.type
_entity.pdbx_description
1 polymer ?
#
loop_
_entity_poly.entity_id
_entity_poly.type
_entity_poly.pdbx_seq_one_letter_code
_entity_poly.pdbx_strand_id
1 'polypeptide(L)' 'MDSDLRRAVVVTLGELGRSDDWRDRADAGHSLAGFAETPEAVELLLGLVLDRGDTFVTRRTAEGLLRRKDRFD' A
#
# COMPACT_ATOMS: atom_id res chain seq x y z
N MET A 1 1.09 -3.82 -21.65
CA MET A 1 0.52 -2.48 -21.49
C MET A 1 -0.18 -2.31 -20.15
N ASP A 2 -1.31 -2.98 -19.87
CA ASP A 2 -1.99 -2.87 -18.55
C ASP A 2 -1.09 -3.36 -17.39
N SER A 3 -0.43 -4.51 -17.55
CA SER A 3 0.49 -5.04 -16.54
C SER A 3 1.70 -4.12 -16.28
N ASP A 4 2.21 -3.43 -17.30
CA ASP A 4 3.37 -2.53 -17.16
C ASP A 4 2.97 -1.26 -16.41
N LEU A 5 1.77 -0.74 -16.70
CA LEU A 5 1.19 0.40 -15.98
C LEU A 5 0.90 0.03 -14.53
N ARG A 6 0.32 -1.14 -14.25
CA ARG A 6 0.10 -1.62 -12.88
C ARG A 6 1.41 -1.75 -12.13
N ARG A 7 2.46 -2.31 -12.76
CA ARG A 7 3.79 -2.40 -12.15
C ARG A 7 4.38 -1.02 -11.88
N ALA A 8 4.27 -0.08 -12.82
CA ALA A 8 4.76 1.28 -12.63
C ALA A 8 4.07 1.97 -11.44
N VAL A 9 2.75 1.82 -11.30
CA VAL A 9 2.01 2.36 -10.15
C VAL A 9 2.50 1.73 -8.84
N VAL A 10 2.69 0.41 -8.78
CA VAL A 10 3.22 -0.25 -7.58
C VAL A 10 4.61 0.26 -7.21
N VAL A 11 5.49 0.48 -8.19
CA VAL A 11 6.82 1.05 -7.98
C VAL A 11 6.72 2.46 -7.40
N THR A 12 5.95 3.35 -8.03
CA THR A 12 5.79 4.74 -7.58
C THR A 12 5.18 4.82 -6.17
N LEU A 13 4.16 4.01 -5.87
CA LEU A 13 3.59 3.96 -4.52
C LEU A 13 4.57 3.37 -3.51
N GLY A 14 5.42 2.42 -3.92
CA GLY A 14 6.49 1.89 -3.08
C GLY A 14 7.57 2.93 -2.75
N GLU A 15 7.86 3.85 -3.67
CA GLU A 15 8.75 4.98 -3.40
C GLU A 15 8.10 5.97 -2.41
N LEU A 16 6.82 6.30 -2.61
CA LEU A 16 6.05 7.13 -1.67
C LEU A 16 5.98 6.50 -0.27
N GLY A 17 5.84 5.17 -0.20
CA GLY A 17 5.84 4.39 1.04
C GLY A 17 7.17 4.39 1.81
N ARG A 18 8.25 4.95 1.23
CA ARG A 18 9.56 5.14 1.88
C ARG A 18 9.84 6.60 2.25
N SER A 19 8.88 7.50 2.05
CA SER A 19 9.01 8.90 2.44
C SER A 19 9.19 9.05 3.95
N ASP A 20 9.93 10.07 4.37
CA ASP A 20 10.05 10.45 5.77
C ASP A 20 8.74 11.07 6.32
N ASP A 21 7.85 11.56 5.45
CA ASP A 21 6.52 12.02 5.87
C ASP A 21 5.59 10.82 6.10
N TRP A 22 5.04 10.72 7.31
CA TRP A 22 4.08 9.67 7.65
C TRP A 22 2.79 9.76 6.82
N ARG A 23 2.42 10.94 6.30
CA ARG A 23 1.23 11.11 5.44
C ARG A 23 1.42 10.40 4.10
N ASP A 24 2.57 10.59 3.47
CA ASP A 24 2.95 9.93 2.23
C ASP A 24 2.91 8.41 2.40
N ARG A 25 3.49 7.90 3.49
CA ARG A 25 3.46 6.47 3.81
C ARG A 25 2.04 5.93 4.01
N ALA A 26 1.19 6.69 4.70
CA ALA A 26 -0.21 6.31 4.91
C ALA A 26 -1.03 6.29 3.60
N ASP A 27 -0.82 7.27 2.72
CA ASP A 27 -1.48 7.35 1.42
C ASP A 27 -0.97 6.26 0.47
N ALA A 28 0.33 5.98 0.49
CA ALA A 28 0.94 4.86 -0.21
C ALA A 28 0.31 3.53 0.22
N GLY A 29 0.19 3.29 1.52
CA GLY A 29 -0.38 2.05 2.06
C GLY A 29 -1.86 1.88 1.71
N HIS A 30 -2.64 2.94 1.82
CA HIS A 30 -4.05 2.93 1.42
C HIS A 30 -4.22 2.62 -0.08
N SER A 31 -3.37 3.21 -0.92
CA SER A 31 -3.43 3.05 -2.38
C SER A 31 -2.90 1.69 -2.84
N LEU A 32 -1.79 1.21 -2.26
CA LEU A 32 -1.19 -0.10 -2.56
C LEU A 32 -2.14 -1.26 -2.23
N ALA A 33 -3.09 -1.08 -1.31
CA ALA A 33 -4.06 -2.12 -0.97
C ALA A 33 -4.90 -2.59 -2.18
N GLY A 34 -5.09 -1.73 -3.19
CA GLY A 34 -5.73 -2.09 -4.47
C GLY A 34 -4.88 -2.99 -5.37
N PHE A 35 -3.60 -3.19 -5.03
CA PHE A 35 -2.63 -3.99 -5.78
C PHE A 35 -2.14 -5.20 -4.99
N ALA A 36 -2.75 -5.55 -3.86
CA ALA A 36 -2.25 -6.60 -2.96
C ALA A 36 -2.20 -8.02 -3.57
N GLU A 37 -2.80 -8.24 -4.75
CA GLU A 37 -2.69 -9.49 -5.50
C GLU A 37 -1.45 -9.54 -6.40
N THR A 38 -0.78 -8.40 -6.59
CA THR A 38 0.50 -8.35 -7.29
C THR A 38 1.63 -8.72 -6.34
N PRO A 39 2.52 -9.66 -6.71
CA PRO A 39 3.65 -10.05 -5.86
C PRO A 39 4.52 -8.86 -5.43
N GLU A 40 4.71 -7.87 -6.30
CA GLU A 40 5.52 -6.70 -6.05
C GLU A 40 4.97 -5.79 -4.92
N ALA A 41 3.66 -5.82 -4.67
CA ALA A 41 3.04 -5.01 -3.63
C ALA A 41 3.12 -5.66 -2.23
N VAL A 42 3.32 -6.97 -2.14
CA VAL A 42 3.20 -7.73 -0.88
C VAL A 42 4.21 -7.24 0.16
N GLU A 43 5.50 -7.17 -0.20
CA GLU A 43 6.55 -6.73 0.72
C GLU A 43 6.39 -5.26 1.13
N LEU A 44 5.94 -4.41 0.20
CA LEU A 44 5.68 -2.99 0.48
C LEU A 44 4.54 -2.85 1.50
N LEU A 45 3.44 -3.57 1.28
CA LEU A 45 2.29 -3.58 2.18
C LEU A 45 2.65 -4.14 3.56
N LEU A 46 3.47 -5.20 3.63
CA LEU A 46 3.94 -5.76 4.90
C LEU A 46 4.75 -4.73 5.69
N GLY A 47 5.65 -4.01 5.02
CA GLY A 47 6.42 -2.93 5.64
C GLY A 47 5.53 -1.83 6.22
N LEU A 48 4.50 -1.40 5.48
CA LEU A 48 3.59 -0.33 5.91
C LEU A 48 2.58 -0.78 7.00
N VAL A 49 2.15 -2.04 7.00
CA VAL A 49 1.37 -2.61 8.11
C VAL A 49 2.21 -2.67 9.39
N LEU A 50 3.50 -2.95 9.26
CA LEU A 50 4.44 -3.05 10.37
C LEU A 50 5.24 -1.75 10.61
N ASP A 51 4.70 -0.61 10.18
CA ASP A 51 5.38 0.67 10.32
C ASP A 51 5.67 0.98 11.79
N ARG A 52 6.97 1.03 12.14
CA ARG A 52 7.43 1.28 13.52
C ARG A 52 7.45 2.77 13.86
N GLY A 53 7.43 3.63 12.85
CA GLY A 53 7.51 5.07 13.02
C GLY A 53 6.15 5.70 13.33
N ASP A 54 5.06 5.13 12.81
CA ASP A 54 3.73 5.70 12.98
C ASP A 54 2.58 4.69 12.90
N THR A 55 1.83 4.55 14.01
CA THR A 55 0.64 3.68 14.09
C THR A 55 -0.51 4.08 13.15
N PHE A 56 -0.56 5.34 12.70
CA PHE A 56 -1.54 5.80 11.72
C PHE A 56 -1.30 5.16 10.35
N VAL A 57 -0.03 4.98 9.95
CA VAL A 57 0.35 4.30 8.70
C VAL A 57 -0.14 2.85 8.72
N THR A 58 0.12 2.14 9.82
CA THR A 58 -0.43 0.79 10.05
C THR A 58 -1.95 0.76 9.88
N ARG A 59 -2.66 1.66 10.57
CA ARG A 59 -4.13 1.72 10.53
C ARG A 59 -4.66 1.96 9.13
N ARG A 60 -4.12 2.95 8.40
CA ARG A 60 -4.58 3.32 7.05
C ARG A 60 -4.34 2.21 6.03
N THR A 61 -3.20 1.52 6.14
CA THR A 61 -2.88 0.37 5.31
C THR A 61 -3.84 -0.79 5.57
N ALA A 62 -4.06 -1.13 6.86
CA ALA A 62 -4.99 -2.17 7.25
C ALA A 62 -6.44 -1.87 6.82
N GLU A 63 -6.91 -0.62 7.00
CA GLU A 63 -8.22 -0.17 6.51
C GLU A 63 -8.38 -0.36 5.00
N GLY A 64 -7.34 -0.05 4.22
CA GLY A 64 -7.33 -0.26 2.76
C GLY A 64 -7.46 -1.75 2.40
N LEU A 65 -6.74 -2.62 3.10
CA LEU A 65 -6.77 -4.07 2.88
C LEU A 65 -8.13 -4.68 3.25
N LEU A 66 -8.72 -4.27 4.37
CA LEU A 66 -10.02 -4.76 4.83
C LEU A 66 -11.16 -4.35 3.89
N ARG A 67 -11.17 -3.09 3.41
CA ARG A 67 -12.17 -2.61 2.45
C ARG A 67 -12.23 -3.42 1.16
N ARG A 68 -11.14 -4.09 0.77
CA ARG A 68 -11.14 -4.98 -0.40
C ARG A 68 -11.95 -6.26 -0.13
N LYS A 69 -11.94 -6.77 1.09
CA LYS A 69 -12.70 -7.96 1.50
C LYS A 69 -14.16 -7.65 1.86
N ASP A 70 -14.48 -6.38 2.12
CA ASP A 70 -15.86 -5.92 2.32
C ASP A 70 -16.66 -5.82 1.02
N ARG A 71 -15.98 -5.80 -0.14
CA ARG A 71 -16.64 -5.85 -1.44
C ARG A 71 -16.89 -7.32 -1.79
N PHE A 72 -18.16 -7.71 -1.77
CA PHE A 72 -18.59 -8.97 -2.37
C PHE A 72 -18.43 -8.84 -3.90
N ASP A 73 -17.63 -9.72 -4.51
CA ASP A 73 -17.70 -10.01 -5.95
C ASP A 73 -18.92 -10.89 -6.26
#